data_AF-A0AAN4HCT2-F1
#
_entry.id   AF-A0AAN4HCT2-F1
#
_cell.length_a   1.000
_cell.length_b   1.000
_cell.length_c   1.000
_cell.angle_alpha   90.00
_cell.angle_beta   90.00
_cell.angle_gamma   90.00
#
_symmetry.space_group_name_H-M   'P 1'
#
loop_
_entity.id
_entity.type
_entity.pdbx_description
1 polymer ?
#
loop_
_entity_poly.entity_id
_entity_poly.type
_entity_poly.pdbx_seq_one_letter_code
_entity_poly.pdbx_strand_id
1 'polypeptide(L)'
;MKPEEKPETKPEQKLPEGLNQELTTPETKFNETAFNNLPIAQKSVSSGAQNIVKSVNSTYGTNLKFNEIGVSVALKDQGMYLPAGTFNSQFLVEGVNKDEFEIYFLGNNAATVELAKQWVNLLNPSLNLDSEIDSVVATHKISNYEKENNKIRIGLSTADQMLYIRVESK
;
A
#
# COMPACT_ATOMS: atom_id res chain seq x y z
N MET A 1 7.17 -28.34 -44.01
CA MET A 1 6.21 -27.66 -43.12
C MET A 1 6.92 -27.39 -41.79
N LYS A 2 7.00 -26.12 -41.40
CA LYS A 2 7.50 -25.70 -40.08
C LYS A 2 6.30 -25.76 -39.11
N PRO A 3 6.42 -26.30 -37.88
CA PRO A 3 5.30 -26.31 -36.96
C PRO A 3 4.98 -24.86 -36.55
N GLU A 4 3.72 -24.47 -36.63
CA GLU A 4 3.23 -23.24 -36.01
C GLU A 4 3.30 -23.43 -34.48
N GLU A 5 4.12 -22.61 -33.82
CA GLU A 5 4.14 -22.52 -32.36
C GLU A 5 2.80 -21.94 -31.90
N LYS A 6 2.03 -22.75 -31.18
CA LYS A 6 0.86 -22.30 -30.42
C LYS A 6 1.30 -21.15 -29.51
N PRO A 7 0.58 -20.02 -29.42
CA PRO A 7 0.93 -18.99 -28.46
C PRO A 7 0.88 -19.61 -27.06
N GLU A 8 2.00 -19.56 -26.34
CA GLU A 8 2.06 -19.90 -24.93
C GLU A 8 1.06 -19.00 -24.18
N THR A 9 -0.06 -19.58 -23.77
CA THR A 9 -0.96 -18.95 -22.82
C THR A 9 -0.21 -18.79 -21.51
N LYS A 10 0.22 -17.55 -21.23
CA LYS A 10 0.75 -17.13 -19.93
C LYS A 10 -0.23 -17.64 -18.85
N PRO A 11 0.23 -18.35 -17.79
CA PRO A 11 -0.66 -18.89 -16.78
C PRO A 11 -1.54 -17.77 -16.22
N GLU A 12 -2.85 -18.01 -16.13
CA GLU A 12 -3.78 -17.07 -15.51
C GLU A 12 -3.30 -16.78 -14.09
N GLN A 13 -3.05 -15.50 -13.84
CA GLN A 13 -2.53 -15.03 -12.58
C GLN A 13 -3.63 -15.16 -11.53
N LYS A 14 -3.45 -16.08 -10.57
CA LYS A 14 -4.37 -16.23 -9.45
C LYS A 14 -4.31 -14.95 -8.61
N LEU A 15 -5.45 -14.30 -8.41
CA LEU A 15 -5.60 -13.07 -7.64
C LEU A 15 -6.67 -13.28 -6.56
N PRO A 16 -6.71 -12.44 -5.50
CA PRO A 16 -7.81 -12.46 -4.54
C PRO A 16 -9.16 -12.33 -5.22
N GLU A 17 -10.15 -13.09 -4.72
CA GLU A 17 -11.52 -12.98 -5.20
C GLU A 17 -12.06 -11.54 -4.99
N GLY A 18 -12.76 -11.02 -5.99
CA GLY A 18 -13.33 -9.67 -5.96
C GLY A 18 -12.33 -8.53 -6.18
N LEU A 19 -11.04 -8.82 -6.42
CA LEU A 19 -10.08 -7.80 -6.85
C LEU A 19 -10.30 -7.44 -8.32
N ASN A 20 -10.51 -6.16 -8.63
CA ASN A 20 -10.56 -5.71 -10.01
C ASN A 20 -9.16 -5.83 -10.66
N GLN A 21 -9.05 -6.67 -11.69
CA GLN A 21 -7.82 -6.88 -12.45
C GLN A 21 -7.29 -5.59 -13.09
N GLU A 22 -8.14 -4.63 -13.43
CA GLU A 22 -7.69 -3.33 -13.97
C GLU A 22 -6.84 -2.53 -12.97
N LEU A 23 -7.01 -2.80 -11.67
CA LEU A 23 -6.21 -2.22 -10.59
C LEU A 23 -4.94 -3.02 -10.29
N THR A 24 -4.62 -4.04 -11.08
CA THR A 24 -3.39 -4.83 -10.93
C THR A 24 -2.37 -4.52 -12.03
N THR A 25 -1.10 -4.76 -11.73
CA THR A 25 -0.04 -4.77 -12.75
C THR A 25 0.03 -6.15 -13.41
N PRO A 26 0.57 -6.26 -14.63
CA PRO A 26 0.81 -7.57 -15.26
C PRO A 26 1.77 -8.50 -14.51
N GLU A 27 2.42 -8.01 -13.45
CA GLU A 27 3.42 -8.70 -12.63
C GLU A 27 2.98 -8.87 -11.17
N THR A 28 1.73 -8.52 -10.82
CA THR A 28 1.23 -8.58 -9.44
C THR A 28 1.49 -9.91 -8.74
N LYS A 29 2.36 -9.93 -7.74
CA LYS A 29 2.60 -11.16 -6.98
C LYS A 29 1.45 -11.40 -6.01
N PHE A 30 0.91 -12.62 -5.99
CA PHE A 30 -0.10 -13.02 -5.02
C PHE A 30 0.39 -14.21 -4.18
N ASN A 31 0.50 -14.00 -2.87
CA ASN A 31 0.74 -15.04 -1.89
C ASN A 31 -0.57 -15.33 -1.14
N GLU A 32 -1.30 -16.33 -1.63
CA GLU A 32 -2.60 -16.75 -1.09
C GLU A 32 -2.52 -17.23 0.36
N THR A 33 -1.47 -17.97 0.73
CA THR A 33 -1.29 -18.45 2.10
C THR A 33 -1.12 -17.30 3.08
N ALA A 34 -0.28 -16.32 2.75
CA ALA A 34 -0.11 -15.14 3.59
C ALA A 34 -1.40 -14.32 3.65
N PHE A 35 -2.03 -14.09 2.49
CA PHE A 35 -3.29 -13.36 2.38
C PHE A 35 -4.41 -13.95 3.26
N ASN A 36 -4.56 -15.27 3.24
CA ASN A 36 -5.61 -15.94 4.02
C ASN A 36 -5.37 -15.88 5.54
N ASN A 37 -4.13 -15.61 5.98
CA ASN A 37 -3.75 -15.56 7.39
C ASN A 37 -3.56 -14.14 7.93
N LEU A 38 -3.53 -13.10 7.08
CA LEU A 38 -3.26 -11.72 7.46
C LEU A 38 -4.49 -10.82 7.24
N PRO A 39 -5.25 -10.46 8.30
CA PRO A 39 -6.39 -9.55 8.23
C PRO A 39 -6.08 -8.21 7.54
N ILE A 40 -4.89 -7.65 7.76
CA ILE A 40 -4.45 -6.40 7.11
C ILE A 40 -4.37 -6.56 5.59
N ALA A 41 -3.88 -7.70 5.09
CA ALA A 41 -3.80 -7.97 3.65
C ALA A 41 -5.20 -8.08 3.03
N GLN A 42 -6.12 -8.79 3.69
CA GLN A 42 -7.51 -8.92 3.26
C GLN A 42 -8.23 -7.57 3.24
N LYS A 43 -8.06 -6.76 4.29
CA LYS A 43 -8.64 -5.42 4.37
C LYS A 43 -8.10 -4.51 3.27
N SER A 44 -6.81 -4.60 2.97
CA SER A 44 -6.10 -3.77 1.98
C SER A 44 -6.44 -4.10 0.52
N VAL A 45 -7.17 -5.18 0.23
CA VAL A 45 -7.69 -5.46 -1.13
C VAL A 45 -9.22 -5.39 -1.21
N SER A 46 -9.88 -5.07 -0.10
CA SER A 46 -11.33 -4.93 -0.03
C SER A 46 -11.87 -3.92 -1.03
N SER A 47 -13.19 -3.96 -1.28
CA SER A 47 -13.85 -2.94 -2.13
C SER A 47 -13.61 -1.52 -1.63
N GLY A 48 -13.54 -1.31 -0.31
CA GLY A 48 -13.16 -0.02 0.28
C GLY A 48 -11.75 0.42 -0.13
N ALA A 49 -10.77 -0.47 -0.04
CA ALA A 49 -9.40 -0.20 -0.49
C ALA A 49 -9.34 0.12 -2.00
N GLN A 50 -10.03 -0.68 -2.83
CA GLN A 50 -10.09 -0.46 -4.28
C GLN A 50 -10.73 0.89 -4.64
N ASN A 51 -11.75 1.32 -3.88
CA ASN A 51 -12.38 2.62 -4.08
C ASN A 51 -11.45 3.78 -3.68
N ILE A 52 -10.69 3.63 -2.59
CA ILE A 52 -9.66 4.60 -2.19
C ILE A 52 -8.62 4.75 -3.30
N VAL A 53 -8.08 3.64 -3.83
CA VAL A 53 -7.09 3.67 -4.93
C VAL A 53 -7.66 4.39 -6.15
N LYS A 54 -8.89 4.06 -6.58
CA LYS A 54 -9.55 4.74 -7.71
C LYS A 54 -9.73 6.23 -7.46
N SER A 55 -10.18 6.60 -6.27
CA SER A 55 -10.42 8.00 -5.88
C SER A 55 -9.13 8.82 -5.93
N VAL A 56 -8.05 8.30 -5.32
CA VAL A 56 -6.74 8.95 -5.36
C VAL A 56 -6.22 9.05 -6.78
N ASN A 57 -6.25 7.96 -7.56
CA ASN A 57 -5.80 7.99 -8.95
C ASN A 57 -6.54 9.05 -9.78
N SER A 58 -7.87 9.13 -9.61
CA SER A 58 -8.67 10.14 -10.30
C SER A 58 -8.35 11.57 -9.84
N THR A 59 -8.08 11.78 -8.55
CA THR A 59 -7.87 13.11 -7.97
C THR A 59 -6.50 13.67 -8.32
N TYR A 60 -5.48 12.82 -8.31
CA TYR A 60 -4.08 13.23 -8.47
C TYR A 60 -3.50 12.90 -9.86
N GLY A 61 -4.30 12.31 -10.76
CA GLY A 61 -3.85 11.93 -12.09
C GLY A 61 -2.78 10.82 -12.08
N THR A 62 -2.84 9.92 -11.08
CA THR A 62 -1.92 8.79 -10.95
C THR A 62 -2.55 7.49 -11.46
N ASN A 63 -1.73 6.45 -11.57
CA ASN A 63 -2.12 5.12 -11.99
C ASN A 63 -1.53 4.06 -11.05
N LEU A 64 -1.70 4.26 -9.74
CA LEU A 64 -1.29 3.32 -8.70
C LEU A 64 -2.11 2.04 -8.81
N LYS A 65 -1.41 0.90 -8.89
CA LYS A 65 -1.99 -0.44 -9.05
C LYS A 65 -1.34 -1.43 -8.10
N PHE A 66 -2.11 -2.41 -7.64
CA PHE A 66 -1.60 -3.51 -6.83
C PHE A 66 -0.48 -4.26 -7.58
N ASN A 67 0.68 -4.35 -6.96
CA ASN A 67 1.87 -5.00 -7.50
C ASN A 67 2.33 -6.18 -6.63
N GLU A 68 1.92 -6.21 -5.36
CA GLU A 68 2.12 -7.33 -4.45
C GLU A 68 0.93 -7.44 -3.50
N ILE A 69 0.51 -8.67 -3.22
CA ILE A 69 -0.61 -8.98 -2.32
C ILE A 69 -0.27 -10.25 -1.54
N GLY A 70 -0.34 -10.18 -0.21
CA GLY A 70 -0.15 -11.33 0.68
C GLY A 70 0.57 -10.91 1.95
N VAL A 71 1.88 -11.16 2.02
CA VAL A 71 2.71 -10.74 3.18
C VAL A 71 2.71 -9.22 3.32
N SER A 72 2.88 -8.54 2.19
CA SER A 72 2.67 -7.12 2.04
C SER A 72 1.55 -6.85 1.03
N VAL A 73 0.99 -5.65 1.06
CA VAL A 73 0.16 -5.13 -0.02
C VAL A 73 0.83 -3.87 -0.55
N ALA A 74 1.29 -3.94 -1.79
CA ALA A 74 2.07 -2.87 -2.41
C ALA A 74 1.36 -2.30 -3.63
N LEU A 75 1.39 -0.98 -3.77
CA LEU A 75 0.92 -0.26 -4.95
C LEU A 75 2.10 0.35 -5.71
N LYS A 76 2.05 0.21 -7.03
CA LYS A 76 3.04 0.76 -7.96
C LYS A 76 2.36 1.56 -9.05
N ASP A 77 2.90 2.74 -9.33
CA ASP A 77 2.65 3.47 -10.57
C ASP A 77 3.95 3.51 -11.37
N GLN A 78 3.90 3.04 -12.62
CA GLN A 78 5.06 2.98 -13.51
C GLN A 78 5.51 4.36 -14.00
N GLY A 79 4.59 5.34 -14.03
CA GLY A 79 4.90 6.73 -14.39
C GLY A 79 5.38 7.58 -13.22
N MET A 80 5.31 7.04 -12.00
CA MET A 80 5.73 7.73 -10.78
C MET A 80 7.19 7.39 -10.45
N TYR A 81 7.90 8.35 -9.87
CA TYR A 81 9.24 8.11 -9.33
C TYR A 81 9.22 6.88 -8.40
N LEU A 82 10.13 5.94 -8.65
CA LEU A 82 10.30 4.74 -7.84
C LEU A 82 11.58 4.90 -7.01
N PRO A 83 11.48 5.09 -5.69
CA PRO A 83 12.67 5.34 -4.88
C PRO A 83 13.57 4.11 -4.77
N ALA A 84 14.88 4.37 -4.69
CA ALA A 84 15.87 3.34 -4.46
C ALA A 84 15.70 2.73 -3.05
N GLY A 85 15.94 1.43 -2.92
CA GLY A 85 15.79 0.71 -1.65
C GLY A 85 14.35 0.37 -1.28
N THR A 86 13.38 0.59 -2.17
CA THR A 86 11.99 0.14 -1.98
C THR A 86 11.78 -1.30 -2.46
N PHE A 87 10.68 -1.91 -2.00
CA PHE A 87 10.17 -3.17 -2.54
C PHE A 87 9.42 -2.97 -3.87
N ASN A 88 10.05 -2.29 -4.84
CA ASN A 88 9.50 -2.01 -6.17
C ASN A 88 8.08 -1.39 -6.12
N SER A 89 7.86 -0.46 -5.20
CA SER A 89 6.56 0.19 -4.96
C SER A 89 6.73 1.58 -4.33
N GLN A 90 5.74 2.44 -4.53
CA GLN A 90 5.67 3.78 -3.90
C GLN A 90 4.78 3.80 -2.66
N PHE A 91 4.02 2.74 -2.45
CA PHE A 91 3.16 2.56 -1.29
C PHE A 91 3.16 1.08 -0.91
N LEU A 92 3.35 0.77 0.36
CA LEU A 92 3.38 -0.59 0.89
C LEU A 92 2.74 -0.63 2.26
N VAL A 93 1.98 -1.70 2.50
CA VAL A 93 1.32 -1.96 3.78
C VAL A 93 1.67 -3.36 4.23
N GLU A 94 2.05 -3.49 5.49
CA GLU A 94 2.28 -4.77 6.14
C GLU A 94 1.71 -4.73 7.56
N GLY A 95 1.40 -5.88 8.14
CA GLY A 95 0.86 -5.92 9.49
C GLY A 95 0.05 -7.16 9.78
N VAL A 96 -0.23 -7.35 11.06
CA VAL A 96 -0.96 -8.51 11.57
C VAL A 96 -2.44 -8.17 11.73
N ASN A 97 -2.75 -7.01 12.32
CA ASN A 97 -4.10 -6.61 12.65
C ASN A 97 -4.24 -5.08 12.76
N LYS A 98 -5.45 -4.59 13.04
CA LYS A 98 -5.77 -3.15 13.06
C LYS A 98 -4.95 -2.32 14.07
N ASP A 99 -4.36 -2.96 15.07
CA ASP A 99 -3.58 -2.31 16.13
C ASP A 99 -2.07 -2.57 15.96
N GLU A 100 -1.65 -3.31 14.92
CA GLU A 100 -0.27 -3.70 14.65
C GLU A 100 -0.02 -3.75 13.13
N PHE A 101 0.38 -2.60 12.56
CA PHE A 101 0.65 -2.46 11.14
C PHE A 101 1.65 -1.35 10.82
N GLU A 102 2.24 -1.43 9.63
CA GLU A 102 3.10 -0.42 9.05
C GLU A 102 2.60 -0.01 7.66
N ILE A 103 2.73 1.28 7.35
CA ILE A 103 2.49 1.84 6.02
C ILE A 103 3.74 2.60 5.60
N TYR A 104 4.30 2.25 4.45
CA TYR A 104 5.38 2.97 3.79
C TYR A 104 4.81 3.71 2.59
N PHE A 105 5.19 4.97 2.41
CA PHE A 105 4.66 5.79 1.33
C PHE A 105 5.67 6.86 0.88
N LEU A 106 5.60 7.23 -0.39
CA LEU A 106 6.43 8.28 -0.95
C LEU A 106 6.01 9.65 -0.38
N GLY A 107 6.86 10.24 0.47
CA GLY A 107 6.49 11.42 1.26
C GLY A 107 6.40 12.72 0.45
N ASN A 108 7.08 12.78 -0.69
CA ASN A 108 7.07 13.95 -1.58
C ASN A 108 6.02 13.85 -2.72
N ASN A 109 5.13 12.86 -2.66
CA ASN A 109 4.06 12.68 -3.63
C ASN A 109 2.69 12.79 -2.94
N ALA A 110 1.87 13.75 -3.35
CA ALA A 110 0.60 14.03 -2.69
C ALA A 110 -0.40 12.86 -2.78
N ALA A 111 -0.36 12.05 -3.84
CA ALA A 111 -1.25 10.92 -4.00
C ALA A 111 -0.95 9.81 -2.97
N THR A 112 0.33 9.51 -2.73
CA THR A 112 0.73 8.51 -1.74
C THR A 112 0.60 9.00 -0.31
N VAL A 113 0.74 10.31 -0.06
CA VAL A 113 0.41 10.94 1.23
C VAL A 113 -1.09 10.79 1.53
N GLU A 114 -1.95 11.11 0.55
CA GLU A 114 -3.41 10.96 0.70
C GLU A 114 -3.81 9.49 0.87
N LEU A 115 -3.18 8.57 0.14
CA LEU A 115 -3.37 7.14 0.36
C LEU A 115 -3.04 6.78 1.80
N ALA A 116 -1.90 7.19 2.34
CA ALA A 116 -1.49 6.85 3.71
C ALA A 116 -2.56 7.28 4.73
N LYS A 117 -3.09 8.50 4.61
CA LYS A 117 -4.18 9.01 5.45
C LYS A 117 -5.42 8.13 5.38
N GLN A 118 -5.94 7.89 4.17
CA GLN A 118 -7.14 7.09 3.98
C GLN A 118 -6.94 5.62 4.38
N TRP A 119 -5.73 5.08 4.20
CA TRP A 119 -5.41 3.70 4.55
C TRP A 119 -5.34 3.48 6.05
N VAL A 120 -4.78 4.42 6.81
CA VAL A 120 -4.81 4.36 8.29
C VAL A 120 -6.26 4.22 8.76
N ASN A 121 -7.16 5.08 8.30
CA ASN A 121 -8.57 5.04 8.66
C ASN A 121 -9.26 3.75 8.17
N LEU A 122 -8.92 3.26 6.98
CA LEU A 122 -9.43 1.98 6.46
C LEU A 122 -9.07 0.80 7.38
N LEU A 123 -7.81 0.73 7.81
CA LEU A 123 -7.29 -0.36 8.64
C LEU A 123 -7.76 -0.24 10.10
N ASN A 124 -7.74 0.98 10.63
CA ASN A 124 -8.15 1.30 11.99
C ASN A 124 -9.05 2.57 11.98
N PRO A 125 -10.38 2.41 11.92
CA PRO A 125 -11.31 3.53 11.86
C PRO A 125 -11.34 4.43 13.09
N SER A 126 -10.75 4.01 14.21
CA SER A 126 -10.59 4.87 15.40
C SER A 126 -9.37 5.79 15.33
N LEU A 127 -8.46 5.58 14.37
CA LEU A 127 -7.27 6.40 14.20
C LEU A 127 -7.45 7.39 13.04
N ASN A 128 -7.35 8.68 13.37
CA ASN A 128 -7.09 9.74 12.41
C ASN A 128 -5.69 10.31 12.67
N LEU A 129 -4.82 10.22 11.66
CA LEU A 129 -3.43 10.68 11.71
C LEU A 129 -3.12 11.78 10.68
N ASP A 130 -4.15 12.43 10.10
CA ASP A 130 -3.98 13.37 8.99
C ASP A 130 -2.98 14.49 9.33
N SER A 131 -3.19 15.14 10.48
CA SER A 131 -2.33 16.23 10.96
C SER A 131 -0.91 15.77 11.27
N GLU A 132 -0.76 14.57 11.83
CA GLU A 132 0.53 13.99 12.19
C GLU A 132 1.33 13.63 10.94
N ILE A 133 0.67 13.07 9.93
CA ILE A 133 1.25 12.76 8.63
C ILE A 133 1.69 14.06 7.95
N ASP A 134 0.83 15.08 7.87
CA ASP A 134 1.16 16.37 7.25
C ASP A 134 2.35 17.06 7.93
N SER A 135 2.40 17.00 9.26
CA SER A 135 3.51 17.54 10.05
C SER A 135 4.85 16.85 9.70
N VAL A 136 4.86 15.52 9.60
CA VAL A 136 6.10 14.79 9.26
C VAL A 136 6.48 14.97 7.80
N VAL A 137 5.52 15.03 6.88
CA VAL A 137 5.77 15.37 5.46
C VAL A 137 6.42 16.75 5.34
N ALA A 138 5.92 17.75 6.08
CA ALA A 138 6.46 19.10 6.03
C ALA A 138 7.86 19.20 6.67
N THR A 139 8.07 18.53 7.81
CA THR A 139 9.28 18.73 8.64
C THR A 139 10.38 17.70 8.39
N HIS A 140 10.05 16.54 7.83
CA HIS A 140 10.94 15.39 7.70
C HIS A 140 11.53 14.92 9.05
N LYS A 141 10.83 15.18 10.16
CA LYS A 141 11.28 14.80 11.50
C LYS A 141 10.46 13.64 12.03
N ILE A 142 11.17 12.62 12.53
CA ILE A 142 10.54 11.49 13.23
C ILE A 142 9.76 12.02 14.43
N SER A 143 8.52 11.57 14.56
CA SER A 143 7.61 11.94 15.65
C SER A 143 6.94 10.70 16.22
N ASN A 144 6.72 10.69 17.53
CA ASN A 144 6.00 9.63 18.23
C ASN A 144 4.73 10.24 18.86
N TYR A 145 3.64 9.50 18.80
CA TYR A 145 2.34 9.91 19.29
C TYR A 145 1.69 8.77 20.06
N GLU A 146 0.77 9.14 20.93
CA GLU A 146 -0.16 8.21 21.55
C GLU A 146 -1.56 8.68 21.25
N LYS A 147 -2.34 7.85 20.55
CA LYS A 147 -3.76 8.09 20.29
C LYS A 147 -4.53 6.83 20.58
N GLU A 148 -5.69 6.98 21.22
CA GLU A 148 -6.49 5.87 21.69
C GLU A 148 -5.62 4.87 22.49
N ASN A 149 -5.69 3.59 22.14
CA ASN A 149 -4.91 2.50 22.72
C ASN A 149 -3.67 2.14 21.89
N ASN A 150 -3.17 3.06 21.03
CA ASN A 150 -2.04 2.79 20.16
C ASN A 150 -0.85 3.73 20.41
N LYS A 151 0.36 3.18 20.23
CA LYS A 151 1.61 3.93 20.04
C LYS A 151 1.81 4.10 18.54
N ILE A 152 2.04 5.33 18.10
CA ILE A 152 2.23 5.66 16.69
C ILE A 152 3.60 6.29 16.51
N ARG A 153 4.33 5.84 15.50
CA ARG A 153 5.58 6.46 15.06
C ARG A 153 5.49 6.79 13.58
N ILE A 154 5.79 8.04 13.23
CA ILE A 154 5.84 8.49 11.84
C ILE A 154 7.23 9.08 11.58
N GLY A 155 7.88 8.66 10.50
CA GLY A 155 9.25 9.09 10.25
C GLY A 155 9.80 8.71 8.88
N LEU A 156 11.08 9.00 8.68
CA LEU A 156 11.83 8.64 7.47
C LEU A 156 12.15 7.15 7.48
N SER A 157 11.85 6.47 6.37
CA SER A 157 12.35 5.12 6.14
C SER A 157 13.82 5.15 5.69
N THR A 158 14.43 3.98 5.52
CA THR A 158 15.76 3.85 4.92
C THR A 158 15.76 4.00 3.39
N ALA A 159 14.59 3.85 2.75
CA ALA A 159 14.42 4.08 1.32
C ALA A 159 14.30 5.58 1.03
N ASP A 160 14.83 6.00 -0.11
CA ASP A 160 14.91 7.42 -0.47
C ASP A 160 13.51 8.06 -0.51
N GLN A 161 13.35 9.24 0.11
CA GLN A 161 12.09 10.01 0.14
C GLN A 161 10.85 9.28 0.68
N MET A 162 11.00 8.06 1.19
CA MET A 162 9.92 7.26 1.72
C MET A 162 9.75 7.54 3.21
N LEU A 163 8.51 7.77 3.60
CA LEU A 163 8.08 7.85 5.00
C LEU A 163 7.45 6.52 5.41
N TYR A 164 7.42 6.27 6.72
CA TYR A 164 6.64 5.19 7.30
C TYR A 164 5.75 5.69 8.42
N ILE A 165 4.63 4.99 8.62
CA ILE A 165 3.78 5.03 9.80
C ILE A 165 3.83 3.64 10.42
N ARG A 166 4.15 3.56 11.70
CA ARG A 166 4.05 2.33 12.50
C ARG A 166 3.01 2.53 13.58
N VAL A 167 2.08 1.59 13.68
CA VAL A 167 1.06 1.52 14.71
C VAL A 167 1.25 0.24 15.50
N GLU A 168 1.34 0.38 16.83
CA GLU A 168 1.45 -0.74 17.76
C GLU A 168 0.42 -0.56 18.89
N SER A 169 -0.09 -1.67 19.44
CA SER A 169 -0.90 -1.63 20.65
C SER A 169 -0.08 -1.09 21.82
N LYS A 170 -0.73 -0.35 22.73
CA LYS A 170 -0.09 0.14 23.96
C LYS A 170 0.34 -0.98 24.89
#